data_AF-A0A368D4R9-F1
#
_entry.id   AF-A0A368D4R9-F1
#
_cell.length_a   1.000
_cell.length_b   1.000
_cell.length_c   1.000
_cell.angle_alpha   90.00
_cell.angle_beta   90.00
_cell.angle_gamma   90.00
#
_symmetry.space_group_name_H-M   'P 1'
#
loop_
_entity.id
_entity.type
_entity.pdbx_description
1 polymer ?
#
loop_
_entity_poly.entity_id
_entity_poly.type
_entity_poly.pdbx_seq_one_letter_code
_entity_poly.pdbx_strand_id
1 'polypeptide(L)'
;MLCWFPYLYISPVQAQALVVSVGEGSYSTQLPFGAVGPQKANGEAVLPKISPTFSQPVQTNDFWSSLLFPFFNNPHSNVIHAHPLNVKAVSQGLEIGHSPNHVLAASDYVYPYTPQITVGIEGMNAAQTVADAYGDWTATALWKDEGAQMRATFGHGLPFVYFNITGGEAKLDFSSSPTIWYNQDEVLGITVEGRHYGVFAP
;
A
#
# COMPACT_ATOMS: atom_id res chain seq x y z
N MET A 1 16.94 72.72 5.63
CA MET A 1 18.09 71.89 6.08
C MET A 1 17.64 70.44 6.00
N LEU A 2 18.43 69.59 5.36
CA LEU A 2 18.01 68.37 4.64
C LEU A 2 17.26 67.31 5.48
N CYS A 3 16.23 66.72 4.87
CA CYS A 3 15.63 65.44 5.28
C CYS A 3 16.58 64.27 4.98
N TRP A 4 16.77 63.37 5.94
CA TRP A 4 17.56 62.14 5.79
C TRP A 4 16.62 60.94 5.85
N PHE A 5 16.48 60.20 4.75
CA PHE A 5 15.81 58.91 4.70
C PHE A 5 16.86 57.81 4.90
N PRO A 6 16.73 56.90 5.87
CA PRO A 6 17.61 55.73 5.94
C PRO A 6 17.22 54.75 4.83
N TYR A 7 18.18 54.46 3.95
CA TYR A 7 18.07 53.34 3.02
C TYR A 7 18.17 52.03 3.83
N LEU A 8 17.06 51.29 3.91
CA LEU A 8 17.07 49.92 4.40
C LEU A 8 17.68 49.03 3.31
N TYR A 9 18.94 48.66 3.47
CA TYR A 9 19.56 47.60 2.67
C TYR A 9 18.97 46.26 3.10
N ILE A 10 18.05 45.72 2.31
CA ILE A 10 17.63 44.32 2.41
C ILE A 10 18.71 43.50 1.69
N SER A 11 19.58 42.83 2.44
CA SER A 11 20.47 41.84 1.88
C SER A 11 19.64 40.71 1.28
N PRO A 12 19.87 40.29 0.02
CA PRO A 12 19.20 39.11 -0.52
C PRO A 12 19.63 37.91 0.33
N VAL A 13 18.66 37.21 0.91
CA VAL A 13 18.89 35.87 1.48
C VAL A 13 19.24 34.98 0.30
N GLN A 14 20.54 34.69 0.15
CA GLN A 14 21.02 33.79 -0.87
C GLN A 14 20.63 32.37 -0.44
N ALA A 15 19.55 31.84 -1.04
CA ALA A 15 19.17 30.45 -0.88
C ALA A 15 20.28 29.58 -1.48
N GLN A 16 21.22 29.13 -0.66
CA GLN A 16 22.19 28.14 -1.09
C GLN A 16 21.45 26.82 -1.24
N ALA A 17 21.31 26.35 -2.49
CA ALA A 17 20.97 24.96 -2.75
C ALA A 17 21.93 24.09 -1.93
N LEU A 18 21.40 23.19 -1.10
CA LEU A 18 22.23 22.28 -0.33
C LEU A 18 22.82 21.26 -1.32
N VAL A 19 24.05 21.53 -1.75
CA VAL A 19 24.85 20.62 -2.56
C VAL A 19 25.62 19.71 -1.62
N VAL A 20 25.49 18.40 -1.79
CA VAL A 20 26.22 17.40 -1.01
C VAL A 20 27.36 16.86 -1.86
N SER A 21 28.60 17.04 -1.38
CA SER A 21 29.80 16.57 -2.08
C SER A 21 30.02 15.07 -1.85
N VAL A 22 30.44 14.35 -2.90
CA VAL A 22 30.78 12.92 -2.87
C VAL A 22 32.02 12.71 -3.75
N GLY A 23 33.19 12.59 -3.10
CA GLY A 23 34.48 12.61 -3.81
C GLY A 23 34.64 13.93 -4.60
N GLU A 24 35.02 13.82 -5.87
CA GLU A 24 35.12 14.96 -6.79
C GLU A 24 33.76 15.40 -7.39
N GLY A 25 32.67 14.71 -7.04
CA GLY A 25 31.32 14.98 -7.53
C GLY A 25 30.39 15.57 -6.47
N SER A 26 29.13 15.82 -6.85
CA SER A 26 28.10 16.26 -5.91
C SER A 26 26.68 15.94 -6.39
N TYR A 27 25.71 15.99 -5.49
CA TYR A 27 24.28 15.98 -5.81
C TYR A 27 23.53 17.11 -5.11
N SER A 28 22.41 17.54 -5.69
CA SER A 28 21.52 18.55 -5.09
C SER A 28 20.46 17.88 -4.23
N THR A 29 20.17 18.45 -3.06
CA THR A 29 18.99 18.07 -2.25
C THR A 29 17.78 18.95 -2.54
N GLN A 30 17.90 19.89 -3.48
CA GLN A 30 16.80 20.71 -3.96
C GLN A 30 16.45 20.32 -5.40
N LEU A 31 15.15 20.22 -5.67
CA LEU A 31 14.64 20.02 -7.01
C LEU A 31 15.08 21.21 -7.89
N PRO A 32 15.84 20.99 -8.97
CA PRO A 32 16.25 22.07 -9.86
C PRO A 32 15.04 22.81 -10.43
N PHE A 33 15.20 24.11 -10.67
CA PHE A 33 14.14 24.93 -11.28
C PHE A 33 13.69 24.31 -12.62
N GLY A 34 12.37 24.11 -12.76
CA GLY A 34 11.76 23.51 -13.95
C GLY A 34 11.82 21.98 -14.01
N ALA A 35 12.50 21.30 -13.06
CA ALA A 35 12.46 19.85 -12.97
C ALA A 35 11.12 19.36 -12.40
N VAL A 36 10.71 18.16 -12.82
CA VAL A 36 9.45 17.53 -12.40
C VAL A 36 9.77 16.36 -11.49
N GLY A 37 9.17 16.37 -10.29
CA GLY A 37 9.27 15.26 -9.34
C GLY A 37 8.32 14.10 -9.68
N PRO A 38 8.21 13.09 -8.80
CA PRO A 38 7.23 12.03 -8.95
C PRO A 38 5.81 12.58 -9.09
N GLN A 39 5.05 12.04 -10.05
CA GLN A 39 3.69 12.46 -10.34
C GLN A 39 2.74 11.26 -10.49
N LYS A 40 1.45 11.52 -10.31
CA LYS A 40 0.37 10.62 -10.69
C LYS A 40 0.14 10.67 -12.20
N ALA A 41 -0.74 9.81 -12.72
CA ALA A 41 -1.10 9.76 -14.14
C ALA A 41 -1.70 11.09 -14.67
N ASN A 42 -2.27 11.91 -13.80
CA ASN A 42 -2.84 13.22 -14.14
C ASN A 42 -1.85 14.40 -14.02
N GLY A 43 -0.57 14.13 -13.73
CA GLY A 43 0.47 15.16 -13.57
C GLY A 43 0.51 15.85 -12.21
N GLU A 44 -0.37 15.50 -11.26
CA GLU A 44 -0.25 15.98 -9.89
C GLU A 44 0.96 15.37 -9.19
N ALA A 45 1.65 16.14 -8.35
CA ALA A 45 2.72 15.62 -7.51
C ALA A 45 2.21 14.47 -6.64
N VAL A 46 3.01 13.40 -6.51
CA VAL A 46 2.66 12.25 -5.67
C VAL A 46 3.59 12.17 -4.47
N LEU A 47 2.99 11.93 -3.31
CA LEU A 47 3.70 11.54 -2.09
C LEU A 47 3.33 10.10 -1.74
N PRO A 48 4.25 9.34 -1.13
CA PRO A 48 3.96 7.98 -0.72
C PRO A 48 2.96 7.95 0.44
N LYS A 49 2.01 7.00 0.38
CA LYS A 49 1.03 6.70 1.42
C LYS A 49 1.69 5.81 2.48
N ILE A 50 2.28 6.43 3.49
CA ILE A 50 2.97 5.76 4.60
C ILE A 50 2.29 6.04 5.94
N SER A 51 2.38 5.08 6.86
CA SER A 51 1.86 5.24 8.21
C SER A 51 2.73 6.21 9.03
N PRO A 52 2.21 6.78 10.13
CA PRO A 52 3.01 7.60 11.04
C PRO A 52 4.19 6.85 11.70
N THR A 53 4.16 5.51 11.72
CA THR A 53 5.20 4.65 12.28
C THR A 53 6.20 4.16 11.24
N PHE A 54 5.99 4.47 9.95
CA PHE A 54 6.90 4.09 8.87
C PHE A 54 8.22 4.85 9.01
N SER A 55 9.32 4.11 9.14
CA SER A 55 10.66 4.67 9.41
C SER A 55 11.73 4.20 8.42
N GLN A 56 11.34 3.39 7.44
CA GLN A 56 12.23 2.85 6.42
C GLN A 56 12.34 3.82 5.23
N PRO A 57 13.37 3.71 4.37
CA PRO A 57 13.36 4.38 3.07
C PRO A 57 12.12 4.00 2.28
N VAL A 58 11.53 4.96 1.58
CA VAL A 58 10.35 4.69 0.75
C VAL A 58 10.78 3.85 -0.45
N GLN A 59 10.30 2.60 -0.49
CA GLN A 59 10.62 1.67 -1.57
C GLN A 59 9.91 2.05 -2.88
N THR A 60 10.53 1.74 -4.01
CA THR A 60 9.94 1.94 -5.35
C THR A 60 10.17 0.70 -6.22
N ASN A 61 9.50 0.61 -7.38
CA ASN A 61 9.74 -0.45 -8.38
C ASN A 61 9.55 -1.88 -7.87
N ASP A 62 8.67 -2.06 -6.89
CA ASP A 62 8.38 -3.33 -6.25
C ASP A 62 6.93 -3.78 -6.50
N PHE A 63 6.64 -5.08 -6.33
CA PHE A 63 5.35 -5.70 -6.66
C PHE A 63 4.16 -5.08 -5.91
N TRP A 64 4.43 -4.49 -4.74
CA TRP A 64 3.47 -3.86 -3.83
C TRP A 64 3.47 -2.32 -3.91
N SER A 65 4.19 -1.71 -4.86
CA SER A 65 4.37 -0.24 -4.94
C SER A 65 3.07 0.55 -5.04
N SER A 66 1.98 -0.07 -5.50
CA SER A 66 0.67 0.60 -5.56
C SER A 66 0.06 0.90 -4.18
N LEU A 67 0.54 0.26 -3.10
CA LEU A 67 0.21 0.66 -1.73
C LEU A 67 0.82 2.00 -1.36
N LEU A 68 2.04 2.28 -1.84
CA LEU A 68 2.74 3.53 -1.60
C LEU A 68 2.25 4.62 -2.54
N PHE A 69 2.20 4.34 -3.84
CA PHE A 69 2.00 5.37 -4.86
C PHE A 69 0.63 5.22 -5.54
N PRO A 70 -0.32 6.13 -5.26
CA PRO A 70 -1.64 6.12 -5.88
C PRO A 70 -1.60 6.70 -7.30
N PHE A 71 -0.88 6.05 -8.21
CA PHE A 71 -0.63 6.57 -9.58
C PHE A 71 -1.94 6.88 -10.34
N PHE A 72 -2.97 6.05 -10.18
CA PHE A 72 -4.31 6.24 -10.74
C PHE A 72 -5.34 6.77 -9.72
N ASN A 73 -4.90 7.56 -8.72
CA ASN A 73 -5.75 8.13 -7.67
C ASN A 73 -6.52 7.11 -6.80
N ASN A 74 -6.08 5.85 -6.76
CA ASN A 74 -6.65 4.85 -5.87
C ASN A 74 -6.11 5.04 -4.44
N PRO A 75 -6.95 5.36 -3.42
CA PRO A 75 -6.50 5.58 -2.05
C PRO A 75 -6.04 4.30 -1.34
N HIS A 76 -6.26 3.12 -1.92
CA HIS A 76 -5.90 1.82 -1.36
C HIS A 76 -4.74 1.18 -2.15
N SER A 77 -5.01 0.19 -3.00
CA SER A 77 -4.02 -0.37 -3.91
C SER A 77 -4.65 -0.83 -5.21
N ASN A 78 -3.82 -0.99 -6.24
CA ASN A 78 -4.18 -1.86 -7.36
C ASN A 78 -4.02 -3.33 -6.94
N VAL A 79 -4.31 -4.25 -7.86
CA VAL A 79 -4.04 -5.67 -7.64
C VAL A 79 -2.54 -5.87 -7.41
N ILE A 80 -2.20 -6.60 -6.35
CA ILE A 80 -0.84 -6.95 -5.95
C ILE A 80 -0.69 -8.45 -6.13
N HIS A 81 0.21 -8.85 -7.02
CA HIS A 81 0.45 -10.25 -7.36
C HIS A 81 1.47 -10.89 -6.41
N ALA A 82 1.09 -11.04 -5.13
CA ALA A 82 1.92 -11.60 -4.06
C ALA A 82 2.06 -13.14 -4.11
N HIS A 83 2.31 -13.72 -5.30
CA HIS A 83 2.15 -15.15 -5.58
C HIS A 83 2.56 -16.10 -4.43
N PRO A 84 1.75 -17.12 -4.10
CA PRO A 84 0.65 -17.68 -4.90
C PRO A 84 -0.67 -16.90 -4.79
N LEU A 85 -0.75 -15.93 -3.88
CA LEU A 85 -1.93 -15.12 -3.65
C LEU A 85 -1.91 -13.86 -4.51
N ASN A 86 -3.10 -13.38 -4.88
CA ASN A 86 -3.30 -12.02 -5.34
C ASN A 86 -4.06 -11.27 -4.24
N VAL A 87 -3.64 -10.05 -3.94
CA VAL A 87 -4.31 -9.24 -2.91
C VAL A 87 -4.62 -7.84 -3.43
N LYS A 88 -5.66 -7.21 -2.90
CA LYS A 88 -5.99 -5.82 -3.21
C LYS A 88 -6.57 -5.14 -1.98
N ALA A 89 -5.98 -4.01 -1.60
CA ALA A 89 -6.53 -3.19 -0.55
C ALA A 89 -7.78 -2.45 -1.07
N VAL A 90 -8.84 -2.46 -0.25
CA VAL A 90 -10.10 -1.74 -0.45
C VAL A 90 -10.52 -1.08 0.87
N SER A 91 -11.61 -0.31 0.89
CA SER A 91 -12.00 0.43 2.11
C SER A 91 -12.44 -0.49 3.24
N GLN A 92 -13.02 -1.65 2.92
CA GLN A 92 -13.48 -2.65 3.89
C GLN A 92 -12.37 -3.57 4.41
N GLY A 93 -11.17 -3.55 3.79
CA GLY A 93 -10.06 -4.40 4.20
C GLY A 93 -9.19 -4.88 3.04
N LEU A 94 -8.74 -6.14 3.12
CA LEU A 94 -7.89 -6.77 2.12
C LEU A 94 -8.65 -7.87 1.39
N GLU A 95 -8.87 -7.67 0.10
CA GLU A 95 -9.30 -8.74 -0.80
C GLU A 95 -8.14 -9.72 -1.03
N ILE A 96 -8.42 -11.02 -0.98
CA ILE A 96 -7.50 -12.13 -1.22
C ILE A 96 -8.11 -13.06 -2.25
N GLY A 97 -7.33 -13.40 -3.27
CA GLY A 97 -7.71 -14.33 -4.32
C GLY A 97 -6.60 -15.28 -4.69
N HIS A 98 -6.98 -16.42 -5.28
CA HIS A 98 -6.06 -17.33 -5.94
C HIS A 98 -6.60 -17.74 -7.31
N SER A 99 -5.82 -17.41 -8.35
CA SER A 99 -6.20 -17.62 -9.75
C SER A 99 -5.23 -18.60 -10.40
N PRO A 100 -5.44 -19.93 -10.27
CA PRO A 100 -4.52 -20.94 -10.81
C PRO A 100 -4.73 -21.21 -12.30
N ASN A 101 -5.82 -20.69 -12.88
CA ASN A 101 -6.20 -20.95 -14.26
C ASN A 101 -5.94 -19.72 -15.12
N HIS A 102 -5.31 -19.93 -16.26
CA HIS A 102 -5.10 -18.88 -17.26
C HIS A 102 -6.30 -18.78 -18.20
N VAL A 103 -6.41 -17.63 -18.86
CA VAL A 103 -7.23 -17.42 -20.05
C VAL A 103 -6.34 -16.90 -21.17
N LEU A 104 -6.68 -17.24 -22.40
CA LEU A 104 -6.11 -16.62 -23.60
C LEU A 104 -7.02 -15.48 -24.02
N ALA A 105 -6.57 -14.24 -23.81
CA ALA A 105 -7.31 -13.03 -24.13
C ALA A 105 -6.65 -12.33 -25.33
N ALA A 106 -7.24 -12.47 -26.51
CA ALA A 106 -6.60 -12.09 -27.78
C ALA A 106 -5.21 -12.74 -27.93
N SER A 107 -4.13 -11.96 -27.85
CA SER A 107 -2.73 -12.44 -27.91
C SER A 107 -2.07 -12.60 -26.55
N ASP A 108 -2.81 -12.40 -25.45
CA ASP A 108 -2.27 -12.38 -24.10
C ASP A 108 -2.58 -13.68 -23.33
N TYR A 109 -1.61 -14.09 -22.50
CA TYR A 109 -1.74 -15.17 -21.54
C TYR A 109 -1.93 -14.59 -20.14
N VAL A 110 -3.14 -14.68 -19.60
CA VAL A 110 -3.56 -13.89 -18.42
C VAL A 110 -4.10 -14.79 -17.32
N TYR A 111 -3.66 -14.56 -16.08
CA TYR A 111 -4.35 -15.07 -14.89
C TYR A 111 -5.25 -13.97 -14.33
N PRO A 112 -6.58 -14.05 -14.52
CA PRO A 112 -7.47 -12.96 -14.14
C PRO A 112 -7.54 -12.83 -12.61
N TYR A 113 -7.55 -11.60 -12.11
CA TYR A 113 -7.75 -11.35 -10.68
C TYR A 113 -9.20 -11.71 -10.28
N THR A 114 -9.33 -12.67 -9.36
CA THR A 114 -10.61 -13.10 -8.80
C THR A 114 -10.45 -13.26 -7.29
N PRO A 115 -10.90 -12.30 -6.46
CA PRO A 115 -10.86 -12.43 -5.01
C PRO A 115 -11.98 -13.35 -4.53
N GLN A 116 -11.67 -14.18 -3.54
CA GLN A 116 -12.62 -15.09 -2.90
C GLN A 116 -13.01 -14.62 -1.50
N ILE A 117 -12.09 -13.94 -0.80
CA ILE A 117 -12.24 -13.53 0.59
C ILE A 117 -11.86 -12.07 0.71
N THR A 118 -12.66 -11.28 1.41
CA THR A 118 -12.26 -9.97 1.93
C THR A 118 -12.12 -10.09 3.44
N VAL A 119 -10.92 -9.85 3.95
CA VAL A 119 -10.66 -9.82 5.40
C VAL A 119 -10.63 -8.37 5.86
N GLY A 120 -11.44 -8.07 6.88
CA GLY A 120 -11.60 -6.72 7.42
C GLY A 120 -11.95 -6.73 8.91
N ILE A 121 -12.47 -5.59 9.36
CA ILE A 121 -13.11 -5.44 10.68
C ILE A 121 -14.59 -5.16 10.43
N GLU A 122 -15.47 -5.69 11.28
CA GLU A 122 -16.91 -5.41 11.19
C GLU A 122 -17.18 -3.90 11.16
N GLY A 123 -17.92 -3.43 10.15
CA GLY A 123 -18.22 -2.01 9.94
C GLY A 123 -17.10 -1.15 9.33
N MET A 124 -15.91 -1.69 9.08
CA MET A 124 -14.78 -0.92 8.54
C MET A 124 -15.10 -0.30 7.16
N ASN A 125 -14.81 1.00 7.04
CA ASN A 125 -14.82 1.73 5.78
C ASN A 125 -13.70 2.79 5.79
N ALA A 126 -12.44 2.32 5.80
CA ALA A 126 -11.28 3.20 5.86
C ALA A 126 -11.19 4.10 4.62
N ALA A 127 -10.91 5.39 4.82
CA ALA A 127 -10.75 6.33 3.71
C ALA A 127 -9.52 6.06 2.82
N GLN A 128 -8.52 5.36 3.35
CA GLN A 128 -7.31 4.97 2.63
C GLN A 128 -6.63 3.78 3.30
N THR A 129 -5.71 3.15 2.57
CA THR A 129 -4.77 2.16 3.11
C THR A 129 -3.34 2.67 2.90
N VAL A 130 -2.51 2.58 3.92
CA VAL A 130 -1.11 3.05 3.88
C VAL A 130 -0.14 1.90 4.08
N ALA A 131 1.10 2.03 3.57
CA ALA A 131 2.18 1.11 3.90
C ALA A 131 2.68 1.39 5.32
N ASP A 132 2.87 0.33 6.12
CA ASP A 132 3.31 0.44 7.52
C ASP A 132 4.75 -0.03 7.73
N ALA A 133 5.14 -1.10 7.04
CA ALA A 133 6.49 -1.65 7.05
C ALA A 133 6.71 -2.56 5.83
N TYR A 134 7.96 -2.91 5.55
CA TYR A 134 8.30 -3.94 4.57
C TYR A 134 9.56 -4.72 4.98
N GLY A 135 9.68 -5.95 4.47
CA GLY A 135 10.92 -6.71 4.43
C GLY A 135 11.38 -6.91 2.99
N ASP A 136 12.40 -7.72 2.76
CA ASP A 136 12.99 -7.94 1.43
C ASP A 136 11.97 -8.49 0.40
N TRP A 137 10.95 -9.23 0.85
CA TRP A 137 9.90 -9.82 -0.02
C TRP A 137 8.50 -9.73 0.59
N THR A 138 8.31 -8.99 1.67
CA THR A 138 7.02 -8.81 2.36
C THR A 138 6.66 -7.34 2.50
N ALA A 139 5.37 -7.05 2.52
CA ALA A 139 4.83 -5.72 2.78
C ALA A 139 3.72 -5.80 3.84
N THR A 140 3.64 -4.76 4.68
CA THR A 140 2.58 -4.59 5.68
C THR A 140 1.72 -3.40 5.30
N ALA A 141 0.43 -3.64 5.06
CA ALA A 141 -0.57 -2.61 4.83
C ALA A 141 -1.34 -2.30 6.13
N LEU A 142 -1.78 -1.05 6.30
CA LEU A 142 -2.50 -0.57 7.47
C LEU A 142 -3.79 0.15 7.08
N TRP A 143 -4.88 -0.29 7.71
CA TRP A 143 -6.19 0.37 7.71
C TRP A 143 -6.43 0.95 9.11
N LYS A 144 -7.02 2.14 9.16
CA LYS A 144 -7.52 2.77 10.38
C LYS A 144 -8.90 3.34 10.13
N ASP A 145 -9.80 3.08 11.06
CA ASP A 145 -11.18 3.58 11.01
C ASP A 145 -11.76 3.66 12.43
N GLU A 146 -12.25 4.83 12.84
CA GLU A 146 -12.94 5.07 14.14
C GLU A 146 -12.42 4.31 15.38
N GLY A 147 -11.09 4.28 15.58
CA GLY A 147 -10.46 3.62 16.74
C GLY A 147 -10.14 2.13 16.53
N ALA A 148 -10.59 1.54 15.43
CA ALA A 148 -10.16 0.24 14.94
C ALA A 148 -8.94 0.37 14.01
N GLN A 149 -8.09 -0.65 14.01
CA GLN A 149 -6.97 -0.78 13.07
C GLN A 149 -6.78 -2.24 12.66
N MET A 150 -6.40 -2.43 11.41
CA MET A 150 -5.98 -3.72 10.87
C MET A 150 -4.64 -3.55 10.18
N ARG A 151 -3.66 -4.39 10.53
CA ARG A 151 -2.44 -4.60 9.74
C ARG A 151 -2.54 -5.92 9.01
N ALA A 152 -2.17 -5.94 7.74
CA ALA A 152 -2.07 -7.16 6.95
C ALA A 152 -0.65 -7.30 6.38
N THR A 153 0.04 -8.39 6.68
CA THR A 153 1.38 -8.71 6.15
C THR A 153 1.28 -9.83 5.13
N PHE A 154 1.76 -9.57 3.93
CA PHE A 154 1.78 -10.53 2.82
C PHE A 154 3.12 -10.42 2.06
N GLY A 155 3.43 -11.36 1.18
CA GLY A 155 4.67 -11.33 0.43
C GLY A 155 4.74 -12.33 -0.71
N HIS A 156 5.72 -12.15 -1.59
CA HIS A 156 6.04 -13.14 -2.60
C HIS A 156 6.49 -14.46 -1.96
N GLY A 157 6.03 -15.57 -2.55
CA GLY A 157 6.34 -16.93 -2.10
C GLY A 157 5.66 -17.31 -0.78
N LEU A 158 4.78 -16.45 -0.23
CA LEU A 158 4.15 -16.66 1.06
C LEU A 158 2.70 -17.14 0.88
N PRO A 159 2.35 -18.38 1.24
CA PRO A 159 0.98 -18.88 1.16
C PRO A 159 0.09 -18.39 2.32
N PHE A 160 0.52 -17.35 3.05
CA PHE A 160 -0.17 -16.78 4.21
C PHE A 160 -0.29 -15.27 4.07
N VAL A 161 -1.38 -14.74 4.64
CA VAL A 161 -1.50 -13.33 5.00
C VAL A 161 -1.73 -13.27 6.50
N TYR A 162 -0.91 -12.50 7.20
CA TYR A 162 -1.01 -12.34 8.66
C TYR A 162 -1.79 -11.07 8.99
N PHE A 163 -2.81 -11.19 9.82
CA PHE A 163 -3.64 -10.07 10.26
C PHE A 163 -3.40 -9.77 11.73
N ASN A 164 -3.20 -8.49 12.05
CA ASN A 164 -3.23 -7.99 13.42
C ASN A 164 -4.32 -6.92 13.52
N ILE A 165 -5.37 -7.23 14.28
CA ILE A 165 -6.59 -6.44 14.41
C ILE A 165 -6.71 -5.95 15.85
N THR A 166 -7.04 -4.67 16.03
CA THR A 166 -7.40 -4.13 17.34
C THR A 166 -8.58 -3.17 17.20
N GLY A 167 -9.41 -3.07 18.24
CA GLY A 167 -10.53 -2.12 18.27
C GLY A 167 -11.77 -2.57 17.50
N GLY A 168 -11.89 -3.86 17.19
CA GLY A 168 -13.07 -4.46 16.57
C GLY A 168 -12.89 -5.94 16.27
N GLU A 169 -13.98 -6.60 15.85
CA GLU A 169 -14.01 -8.02 15.51
C GLU A 169 -13.54 -8.25 14.07
N ALA A 170 -12.75 -9.31 13.86
CA ALA A 170 -12.35 -9.73 12.52
C ALA A 170 -13.56 -10.19 11.72
N LYS A 171 -13.63 -9.78 10.45
CA LYS A 171 -14.70 -10.15 9.53
C LYS A 171 -14.13 -10.79 8.27
N LEU A 172 -14.76 -11.87 7.82
CA LEU A 172 -14.52 -12.48 6.53
C LEU A 172 -15.80 -12.36 5.69
N ASP A 173 -15.72 -11.59 4.61
CA ASP A 173 -16.74 -11.55 3.57
C ASP A 173 -16.31 -12.45 2.41
N PHE A 174 -17.23 -13.28 1.89
CA PHE A 174 -16.95 -14.23 0.83
C PHE A 174 -17.64 -13.83 -0.48
N SER A 175 -16.98 -14.04 -1.61
CA SER A 175 -17.55 -13.74 -2.94
C SER A 175 -18.77 -14.60 -3.28
N SER A 176 -18.87 -15.77 -2.64
CA SER A 176 -20.03 -16.68 -2.67
C SER A 176 -20.11 -17.46 -1.36
N SER A 177 -21.23 -18.15 -1.12
CA SER A 177 -21.39 -18.98 0.08
C SER A 177 -20.26 -20.01 0.21
N PRO A 178 -19.46 -19.99 1.30
CA PRO A 178 -18.38 -20.93 1.50
C PRO A 178 -18.94 -22.33 1.84
N THR A 179 -18.23 -23.37 1.39
CA THR A 179 -18.37 -24.70 2.00
C THR A 179 -17.36 -24.82 3.14
N ILE A 180 -17.85 -25.04 4.35
CA ILE A 180 -17.01 -25.28 5.53
C ILE A 180 -16.79 -26.80 5.64
N TRP A 181 -15.54 -27.24 5.48
CA TRP A 181 -15.17 -28.65 5.57
C TRP A 181 -14.36 -28.97 6.84
N TYR A 182 -13.91 -27.95 7.57
CA TYR A 182 -13.30 -28.09 8.90
C TYR A 182 -13.65 -26.88 9.77
N ASN A 183 -13.97 -27.12 11.04
CA ASN A 183 -14.32 -26.09 12.03
C ASN A 183 -14.12 -26.63 13.45
N GLN A 184 -12.88 -26.59 13.95
CA GLN A 184 -12.50 -27.03 15.30
C GLN A 184 -11.28 -26.21 15.76
N ASP A 185 -11.12 -26.05 17.07
CA ASP A 185 -9.91 -25.47 17.71
C ASP A 185 -9.41 -24.18 17.05
N GLU A 186 -10.30 -23.18 16.88
CA GLU A 186 -9.99 -21.87 16.27
C GLU A 186 -9.48 -21.93 14.82
N VAL A 187 -9.66 -23.06 14.16
CA VAL A 187 -9.28 -23.27 12.76
C VAL A 187 -10.51 -23.57 11.90
N LEU A 188 -10.62 -22.82 10.80
CA LEU A 188 -11.65 -22.99 9.79
C LEU A 188 -11.03 -23.41 8.47
N GLY A 189 -11.49 -24.54 7.92
CA GLY A 189 -11.21 -24.96 6.56
C GLY A 189 -12.39 -24.65 5.66
N ILE A 190 -12.19 -23.77 4.67
CA ILE A 190 -13.25 -23.32 3.77
C ILE A 190 -12.90 -23.57 2.31
N THR A 191 -13.94 -23.70 1.50
CA THR A 191 -13.85 -23.67 0.04
C THR A 191 -14.79 -22.59 -0.49
N VAL A 192 -14.25 -21.64 -1.26
CA VAL A 192 -15.02 -20.56 -1.91
C VAL A 192 -14.76 -20.63 -3.39
N GLU A 193 -15.80 -20.77 -4.21
CA GLU A 193 -15.68 -20.93 -5.66
C GLU A 193 -14.70 -22.06 -6.06
N GLY A 194 -14.57 -23.13 -5.26
CA GLY A 194 -13.61 -24.22 -5.52
C GLY A 194 -12.15 -23.91 -5.16
N ARG A 195 -11.87 -22.81 -4.45
CA ARG A 195 -10.54 -22.48 -3.90
C ARG A 195 -10.53 -22.75 -2.41
N HIS A 196 -9.50 -23.43 -1.92
CA HIS A 196 -9.40 -23.86 -0.53
C HIS A 196 -8.56 -22.90 0.29
N TYR A 197 -9.05 -22.55 1.47
CA TYR A 197 -8.35 -21.68 2.42
C TYR A 197 -8.42 -22.26 3.83
N GLY A 198 -7.38 -21.99 4.61
CA GLY A 198 -7.37 -22.16 6.05
C GLY A 198 -7.42 -20.78 6.73
N VAL A 199 -8.25 -20.66 7.75
CA VAL A 199 -8.32 -19.49 8.63
C VAL A 199 -7.94 -19.94 10.02
N PHE A 200 -7.03 -19.23 10.65
CA PHE A 200 -6.45 -19.60 11.95
C PHE A 200 -6.60 -18.41 12.88
N ALA A 201 -7.34 -18.59 13.97
CA ALA A 201 -7.47 -17.62 15.06
C ALA A 201 -6.65 -18.08 16.29
N PRO A 202 -6.33 -17.16 17.22
CA PRO A 202 -5.72 -17.50 18.50
C PRO A 202 -6.67 -18.22 19.45
#